data_AF-A0AA42GXK0-F1
#
_entry.id   AF-A0AA42GXK0-F1
#
_cell.length_a   1.000
_cell.length_b   1.000
_cell.length_c   1.000
_cell.angle_alpha   90.00
_cell.angle_beta   90.00
_cell.angle_gamma   90.00
#
_symmetry.space_group_name_H-M   'P 1'
#
loop_
_entity.id
_entity.type
_entity.pdbx_description
1 polymer ?
#
loop_
_entity_poly.entity_id
_entity_poly.type
_entity_poly.pdbx_seq_one_letter_code
_entity_poly.pdbx_strand_id
1 'polypeptide(L)'
;LSSGLKVVLEAGAELTFKAAGSFIKLDASGVTLVGPQIKINSGGSPGNGTGASPILPGKVVAADSDKAGELLIQAQRQALMQKKPLCAICEAAKREAADAEQ
;
A
#
# COMPACT_ATOMS: atom_id res chain seq x y z
N LEU A 1 -40.00 1.24 7.01
CA LEU A 1 -39.71 1.07 8.46
C LEU A 1 -38.37 1.75 8.72
N SER A 2 -38.35 2.70 9.66
CA SER A 2 -37.14 3.41 10.09
C SER A 2 -36.24 2.47 10.91
N SER A 3 -34.95 2.43 10.61
CA SER A 3 -33.94 1.60 11.26
C SER A 3 -33.84 1.98 12.75
N GLY A 4 -34.50 1.25 13.65
CA GLY A 4 -34.43 1.53 15.09
C GLY A 4 -35.53 0.92 15.98
N LEU A 5 -36.61 0.37 15.41
CA LEU A 5 -37.69 -0.24 16.20
C LEU A 5 -37.46 -1.76 16.35
N LYS A 6 -37.22 -2.21 17.58
CA LYS A 6 -37.23 -3.63 17.94
C LYS A 6 -38.68 -4.09 18.11
N VAL A 7 -39.05 -5.16 17.41
CA VAL A 7 -40.35 -5.83 17.56
C VAL A 7 -40.11 -7.20 18.18
N VAL A 8 -40.82 -7.51 19.27
CA VAL A 8 -40.84 -8.83 19.91
C VAL A 8 -42.26 -9.35 19.79
N LEU A 9 -42.39 -10.56 19.23
CA LEU A 9 -43.68 -11.25 19.02
C LEU A 9 -43.65 -12.51 19.87
N GLU A 10 -44.57 -12.62 20.83
CA GLU A 10 -44.72 -13.80 21.69
C GLU A 10 -45.98 -14.55 21.29
N ALA A 11 -45.87 -15.87 21.18
CA ALA A 11 -46.98 -16.77 20.90
C ALA A 11 -46.91 -17.97 21.84
N GLY A 12 -48.07 -18.46 22.30
CA GLY A 12 -48.13 -19.52 23.31
C GLY A 12 -47.77 -20.91 22.75
N ALA A 13 -48.46 -21.35 21.70
CA ALA A 13 -48.28 -22.69 21.13
C ALA A 13 -47.60 -22.67 19.76
N GLU A 14 -47.97 -21.70 18.91
CA GLU A 14 -47.49 -21.62 17.54
C GLU A 14 -47.51 -20.16 17.04
N LEU A 15 -46.52 -19.78 16.23
CA LEU A 15 -46.49 -18.53 15.49
C LEU A 15 -46.42 -18.81 13.99
N THR A 16 -47.37 -18.30 13.21
CA THR A 16 -47.43 -18.52 11.76
C THR A 16 -47.49 -17.21 10.98
N PHE A 17 -46.54 -17.03 10.05
CA PHE A 17 -46.55 -15.97 9.04
C PHE A 17 -47.05 -16.56 7.71
N LYS A 18 -48.06 -15.93 7.08
CA LYS A 18 -48.62 -16.39 5.80
C LYS A 18 -48.60 -15.26 4.78
N ALA A 19 -48.12 -15.56 3.56
CA ALA A 19 -48.12 -14.63 2.44
C ALA A 19 -48.24 -15.39 1.11
N ALA A 20 -49.23 -15.02 0.28
CA ALA A 20 -49.39 -15.53 -1.09
C ALA A 20 -49.25 -17.06 -1.25
N GLY A 21 -49.82 -17.84 -0.32
CA GLY A 21 -49.75 -19.32 -0.34
C GLY A 21 -48.48 -19.92 0.27
N SER A 22 -47.48 -19.10 0.61
CA SER A 22 -46.32 -19.50 1.41
C SER A 22 -46.60 -19.26 2.90
N PHE A 23 -45.98 -20.06 3.77
CA PHE A 23 -46.04 -19.84 5.21
C PHE A 23 -44.77 -20.26 5.94
N ILE A 24 -44.52 -19.60 7.07
CA ILE A 24 -43.48 -19.93 8.05
C ILE A 24 -44.19 -20.19 9.37
N LYS A 25 -43.94 -21.34 9.98
CA LYS A 25 -44.58 -21.80 11.21
C LYS A 25 -43.51 -22.11 12.25
N LEU A 26 -43.69 -21.60 13.45
CA LEU A 26 -42.82 -21.82 14.61
C LEU A 26 -43.65 -22.49 15.69
N ASP A 27 -43.27 -23.70 16.07
CA ASP A 27 -43.93 -24.48 17.12
C ASP A 27 -42.89 -25.27 17.95
N ALA A 28 -43.36 -26.12 18.87
CA ALA A 28 -42.49 -26.93 19.72
C ALA A 28 -41.58 -27.92 18.96
N SER A 29 -41.92 -28.28 17.73
CA SER A 29 -41.12 -29.14 16.84
C SER A 29 -40.06 -28.35 16.06
N GLY A 30 -40.12 -27.02 16.06
CA GLY A 30 -39.15 -26.13 15.45
C GLY A 30 -39.76 -25.19 14.41
N VAL A 31 -39.01 -24.94 13.32
CA VAL A 31 -39.40 -24.00 12.26
C VAL A 31 -39.73 -24.77 10.98
N THR A 32 -40.95 -24.59 10.47
CA THR A 32 -41.41 -25.14 9.19
C THR A 32 -41.57 -24.02 8.16
N LEU A 33 -41.01 -24.20 6.96
CA LEU A 33 -41.12 -23.25 5.85
C LEU A 33 -41.73 -23.96 4.64
N VAL A 34 -42.80 -23.38 4.07
CA VAL A 34 -43.46 -23.89 2.87
C VAL A 34 -43.64 -22.75 1.87
N GLY A 35 -43.20 -22.95 0.63
CA GLY A 35 -43.36 -22.00 -0.47
C GLY A 35 -42.68 -22.48 -1.76
N PRO A 36 -42.99 -21.85 -2.91
CA PRO A 36 -42.45 -22.25 -4.22
C PRO A 36 -40.95 -21.96 -4.36
N GLN A 37 -40.42 -20.97 -3.64
CA GLN A 37 -38.99 -20.74 -3.47
C GLN A 37 -38.68 -20.42 -2.01
N ILE A 38 -37.66 -21.06 -1.46
CA ILE A 38 -37.16 -20.82 -0.11
C ILE A 38 -35.67 -20.47 -0.24
N LYS A 39 -35.32 -19.22 0.10
CA LYS A 39 -33.95 -18.72 0.06
C LYS A 39 -33.38 -18.66 1.48
N ILE A 40 -32.51 -19.60 1.82
CA ILE A 40 -31.80 -19.64 3.10
C ILE A 40 -30.38 -19.17 2.87
N ASN A 41 -29.96 -18.13 3.62
CA ASN A 41 -28.62 -17.54 3.50
C ASN A 41 -28.24 -17.14 2.07
N SER A 42 -29.23 -16.87 1.21
CA SER A 42 -29.03 -16.62 -0.23
C SER A 42 -28.96 -15.13 -0.59
N GLY A 43 -28.66 -14.28 0.38
CA GLY A 43 -28.59 -12.83 0.22
C GLY A 43 -27.16 -12.31 0.39
N GLY A 44 -26.72 -11.47 -0.54
CA GLY A 44 -25.50 -10.66 -0.42
C GLY A 44 -24.20 -11.46 -0.52
N SER A 45 -23.63 -11.54 -1.72
CA SER A 45 -22.20 -11.80 -1.87
C SER A 45 -21.44 -10.47 -1.83
N PRO A 46 -20.27 -10.40 -1.17
CA PRO A 46 -19.40 -9.25 -1.35
C PRO A 46 -19.14 -9.05 -2.84
N GLY A 47 -19.15 -7.79 -3.29
CA GLY A 47 -18.78 -7.47 -4.66
C GLY A 47 -17.33 -7.88 -4.93
N ASN A 48 -17.05 -8.36 -6.14
CA ASN A 48 -15.67 -8.59 -6.56
C ASN A 48 -15.00 -7.24 -6.83
N GLY A 49 -14.10 -6.81 -5.95
CA GLY A 49 -13.23 -5.67 -6.22
C GLY A 49 -12.02 -6.10 -7.07
N THR A 50 -11.66 -5.31 -8.07
CA THR A 50 -10.38 -5.50 -8.77
C THR A 50 -9.24 -4.99 -7.88
N GLY A 51 -8.11 -5.71 -7.83
CA GLY A 51 -6.93 -5.27 -7.08
C GLY A 51 -6.33 -3.98 -7.66
N ALA A 52 -5.71 -3.16 -6.81
CA ALA A 52 -4.98 -1.98 -7.28
C ALA A 52 -3.75 -2.40 -8.10
N SER A 53 -3.51 -1.74 -9.23
CA SER A 53 -2.30 -1.93 -10.06
C SER A 53 -1.48 -0.63 -10.11
N PRO A 54 -0.80 -0.25 -9.03
CA PRO A 54 0.03 0.95 -9.01
C PRO A 54 1.22 0.82 -9.98
N ILE A 55 1.66 1.95 -10.54
CA ILE A 55 2.90 2.02 -11.32
C ILE A 55 4.07 1.85 -10.35
N LEU A 56 4.92 0.85 -10.60
CA LEU A 56 6.14 0.65 -9.82
C LEU A 56 7.17 1.75 -10.13
N PRO A 57 7.98 2.19 -9.15
CA PRO A 57 9.09 3.08 -9.43
C PRO A 57 10.04 2.46 -10.47
N GLY A 58 10.55 3.30 -11.36
CA GLY A 58 11.52 2.89 -12.38
C GLY A 58 12.84 2.41 -11.77
N LYS A 59 13.67 1.76 -12.58
CA LYS A 59 15.03 1.38 -12.17
C LYS A 59 15.84 2.63 -11.86
N VAL A 60 16.46 2.67 -10.68
CA VAL A 60 17.44 3.68 -10.33
C VAL A 60 18.71 3.47 -11.17
N VAL A 61 19.32 4.57 -11.62
CA VAL A 61 20.65 4.59 -12.23
C VAL A 61 21.70 4.92 -11.18
N ALA A 62 22.91 4.35 -11.31
CA ALA A 62 24.01 4.61 -10.39
C ALA A 62 24.44 6.08 -10.49
N ALA A 63 24.46 6.77 -9.36
CA ALA A 63 24.82 8.19 -9.25
C ALA A 63 26.24 8.49 -9.80
N ASP A 64 27.13 7.50 -9.78
CA ASP A 64 28.52 7.63 -10.21
C ASP A 64 28.68 7.70 -11.75
N SER A 65 27.58 7.62 -12.50
CA SER A 65 27.57 7.74 -13.97
C SER A 65 27.42 9.19 -14.44
N ASP A 66 27.21 10.14 -13.52
CA ASP A 66 27.08 11.55 -13.86
C ASP A 66 28.44 12.18 -14.17
N LYS A 67 28.45 13.06 -15.18
CA LYS A 67 29.64 13.82 -15.52
C LYS A 67 29.89 14.87 -14.44
N ALA A 68 31.14 14.96 -13.98
CA ALA A 68 31.54 16.06 -13.11
C ALA A 68 31.19 17.41 -13.75
N GLY A 69 30.67 18.34 -12.95
CA GLY A 69 30.36 19.69 -13.40
C GLY A 69 31.59 20.44 -13.90
N GLU A 70 31.37 21.51 -14.66
CA GLU A 70 32.45 22.33 -15.20
C GLU A 70 33.29 22.97 -14.08
N LEU A 71 34.61 23.01 -14.29
CA LEU A 71 35.52 23.70 -13.39
C LEU A 71 35.21 25.20 -13.39
N LEU A 72 34.92 25.76 -12.22
CA LEU A 72 34.77 27.20 -12.06
C LEU A 72 36.13 27.88 -12.31
N ILE A 73 36.21 28.68 -13.37
CA ILE A 73 37.42 29.41 -13.78
C ILE A 73 38.00 30.24 -12.62
N GLN A 74 37.15 30.79 -11.75
CA GLN A 74 37.58 31.51 -10.55
C GLN A 74 38.27 30.61 -9.53
N ALA A 75 37.76 29.40 -9.28
CA ALA A 75 38.37 28.44 -8.37
C ALA A 75 39.74 27.98 -8.89
N GLN A 76 39.86 27.77 -10.21
CA GLN A 76 41.14 27.43 -10.85
C GLN A 76 42.16 28.58 -10.76
N ARG A 77 41.74 29.83 -11.01
CA ARG A 77 42.62 31.02 -10.84
C ARG A 77 43.07 31.20 -9.40
N GLN A 78 42.18 31.04 -8.43
CA GLN A 78 42.52 31.15 -7.01
C GLN A 78 43.51 30.06 -6.58
N ALA A 79 43.31 28.81 -7.01
CA ALA A 79 44.24 27.72 -6.74
C ALA A 79 45.64 27.98 -7.34
N LEU A 80 45.70 28.52 -8.57
CA LEU A 80 46.95 28.90 -9.22
C LEU A 80 47.66 30.04 -8.47
N MET A 81 46.92 31.05 -8.03
CA MET A 81 47.43 32.18 -7.26
C MET A 81 47.92 31.79 -5.87
N GLN A 82 47.34 30.74 -5.27
CA GLN A 82 47.72 30.26 -3.93
C GLN A 82 48.97 29.35 -3.92
N LYS A 83 49.68 29.15 -5.04
CA LYS A 83 50.87 28.28 -5.15
C LYS A 83 50.69 26.88 -4.52
N LYS A 84 49.45 26.39 -4.43
CA LYS A 84 49.14 25.05 -3.92
C LYS A 84 48.97 24.15 -5.15
N PRO A 85 49.95 23.28 -5.49
CA PRO A 85 49.79 22.42 -6.65
C PRO A 85 48.70 21.40 -6.36
N LEU A 86 47.56 21.52 -7.03
CA LEU A 86 46.52 20.47 -7.14
C LEU A 86 46.93 19.36 -8.13
N CYS A 87 48.21 19.28 -8.48
CA CYS A 87 48.71 18.23 -9.35
C CYS A 87 48.90 16.97 -8.51
N ALA A 88 48.10 15.93 -8.78
CA ALA A 88 48.20 14.64 -8.11
C ALA A 88 49.63 14.06 -8.15
N ILE A 89 50.40 14.38 -9.21
CA ILE A 89 51.82 14.00 -9.34
C ILE A 89 52.70 14.74 -8.32
N CYS A 90 52.42 16.02 -8.07
CA CYS A 90 53.17 16.80 -7.07
C CYS A 90 52.81 16.42 -5.64
N GLU A 91 51.56 16.01 -5.39
CA GLU A 91 51.17 15.43 -4.09
C GLU A 91 51.79 14.05 -3.87
N ALA A 92 51.86 13.21 -4.90
CA ALA A 92 52.57 11.93 -4.84
C ALA A 92 54.06 12.14 -4.57
N ALA A 93 54.73 13.04 -5.32
CA ALA A 93 56.14 13.35 -5.11
C ALA A 93 56.43 13.93 -3.71
N LYS A 94 55.49 14.70 -3.13
CA LYS A 94 55.62 15.17 -1.75
C LYS A 94 55.50 14.06 -0.71
N ARG A 95 54.62 13.08 -0.94
CA ARG A 95 54.50 11.91 -0.04
C ARG A 95 55.76 11.05 -0.12
N GLU A 96 56.24 10.78 -1.33
CA GLU A 96 57.51 10.06 -1.54
C GLU A 96 58.71 10.75 -0.87
N ALA A 97 58.78 12.08 -0.93
CA ALA A 97 59.84 12.84 -0.25
C ALA A 97 59.72 12.82 1.29
N ALA A 98 58.50 12.80 1.84
CA ALA A 98 58.27 12.72 3.28
C ALA A 98 58.58 11.33 3.86
N ASP A 99 58.39 10.28 3.06
CA ASP A 99 58.67 8.89 3.44
C ASP A 99 60.17 8.55 3.36
N ALA A 100 60.96 9.31 2.59
CA ALA A 100 62.41 9.12 2.45
C ALA A 100 63.24 9.74 3.59
N GLU A 101 62.62 10.52 4.47
CA GLU A 101 63.26 11.18 5.62
C GLU A 101 62.97 10.48 6.97
N GLN A 102 62.43 9.25 6.93
CA GLN A 102 62.27 8.34 8.07
C GLN A 102 63.27 7.19 8.06
#